data_AF-A0A842JX97-F1
#
_entry.id   AF-A0A842JX97-F1
#
_cell.length_a   1.000
_cell.length_b   1.000
_cell.length_c   1.000
_cell.angle_alpha   90.00
_cell.angle_beta   90.00
_cell.angle_gamma   90.00
#
_symmetry.space_group_name_H-M   'P 1'
#
loop_
_entity.id
_entity.type
_entity.pdbx_description
1 polymer ?
#
loop_
_entity_poly.entity_id
_entity_poly.type
_entity_poly.pdbx_seq_one_letter_code
_entity_poly.pdbx_strand_id
1 'polypeptide(L)'
;MATVWTIPIDITSRWLDNAEVQTFLASNDLDNASPDPRVRFAQFADVTKSLERHIGHTFSSVQGAATALFDGIEGGVPVALKLAALRLILKEVYQTRHAPQPFPKRVGEELGTYVYALLDPRNRSVFYVGTGRGTRVYGYVWEALAENEHRQTLEDPDTDGAEVKAATIARIREIFDSGHEVEHYIVAHRVADSGGVADAVRDGVVGALGLNEGAELANLAAGVGEHRAVPVDDLVLQYAAEPVPNLPTPCVVLEVPAASRRGVTSEQVYELSRGAWAAGAAVRNTDDIPVIVFADNIVRAAYRAKSWSSVARPGDASLWRFTGESDTELESQFVNKRIVPAKVGLKKWPTHGWVPHLTQARPGR
;
A
#
# COMPACT_ATOMS: atom_id res chain seq x y z
N MET A 1 17.26 -20.40 -22.92
CA MET A 1 16.38 -19.25 -23.24
C MET A 1 14.99 -19.62 -22.75
N ALA A 2 14.35 -18.71 -22.03
CA ALA A 2 12.98 -18.90 -21.57
C ALA A 2 12.06 -18.00 -22.41
N THR A 3 10.86 -18.49 -22.72
CA THR A 3 9.83 -17.72 -23.38
C THR A 3 8.92 -17.10 -22.33
N VAL A 4 8.76 -15.78 -22.37
CA VAL A 4 7.90 -15.04 -21.44
C VAL A 4 7.01 -14.07 -22.21
N TRP A 5 5.92 -13.64 -21.58
CA TRP A 5 5.03 -12.61 -22.09
C TRP A 5 5.15 -11.38 -21.20
N THR A 6 5.99 -10.42 -21.59
CA THR A 6 6.22 -9.19 -20.83
C THR A 6 5.58 -8.03 -21.56
N ILE A 7 4.72 -7.29 -20.87
CA ILE A 7 4.06 -6.11 -21.44
C ILE A 7 5.00 -4.91 -21.34
N PRO A 8 5.47 -4.36 -22.48
CA PRO A 8 6.42 -3.26 -22.45
C PRO A 8 5.72 -1.92 -22.22
N ILE A 9 6.48 -0.92 -21.76
CA ILE A 9 5.95 0.44 -21.50
C ILE A 9 5.41 1.14 -22.75
N ASP A 10 5.90 0.77 -23.94
CA ASP A 10 5.46 1.29 -25.24
C ASP A 10 4.35 0.44 -25.89
N ILE A 11 3.68 -0.43 -25.12
CA ILE A 11 2.70 -1.37 -25.67
C ILE A 11 1.56 -0.68 -26.42
N THR A 12 1.06 0.46 -25.95
CA THR A 12 -0.04 1.17 -26.62
C THR A 12 0.37 1.61 -28.02
N SER A 13 1.59 2.13 -28.19
CA SER A 13 2.12 2.50 -29.51
C SER A 13 2.28 1.27 -30.40
N ARG A 14 2.90 0.20 -29.90
CA ARG A 14 3.06 -1.06 -30.65
C ARG A 14 1.72 -1.68 -31.06
N TRP A 15 0.72 -1.57 -30.20
CA TRP A 15 -0.64 -2.06 -30.42
C TRP A 15 -1.33 -1.30 -31.56
N LEU A 16 -1.22 0.02 -31.56
CA LEU A 16 -1.79 0.89 -32.60
C LEU A 16 -1.08 0.77 -33.95
N ASP A 17 0.24 0.56 -33.94
CA ASP A 17 1.06 0.41 -35.14
C ASP A 17 1.02 -1.01 -35.74
N ASN A 18 0.39 -1.97 -35.05
CA ASN A 18 0.35 -3.35 -35.50
C ASN A 18 -0.59 -3.54 -36.70
N ALA A 19 -0.07 -4.12 -37.78
CA ALA A 19 -0.82 -4.32 -39.03
C ALA A 19 -2.06 -5.24 -38.87
N GLU A 20 -2.01 -6.26 -38.01
CA GLU A 20 -3.17 -7.14 -37.74
C GLU A 20 -4.28 -6.35 -37.02
N VAL A 21 -3.90 -5.48 -36.09
CA VAL A 21 -4.83 -4.60 -35.35
C VAL A 21 -5.43 -3.53 -36.26
N GLN A 22 -4.62 -2.88 -37.09
CA GLN A 22 -5.10 -1.91 -38.07
C GLN A 22 -6.07 -2.56 -39.06
N THR A 23 -5.76 -3.78 -39.51
CA THR A 23 -6.66 -4.55 -40.39
C THR A 23 -7.95 -4.92 -39.67
N PHE A 24 -7.88 -5.31 -38.39
CA PHE A 24 -9.06 -5.59 -37.58
C PHE A 24 -10.00 -4.38 -37.44
N LEU A 25 -9.44 -3.18 -37.30
CA LEU A 25 -10.22 -1.95 -37.19
C LEU A 25 -10.80 -1.49 -38.53
N ALA A 26 -10.13 -1.79 -39.64
CA ALA A 26 -10.52 -1.33 -40.98
C ALA A 26 -11.45 -2.30 -41.73
N SER A 27 -11.35 -3.61 -41.52
CA SER A 27 -12.12 -4.61 -42.26
C SER A 27 -13.52 -4.81 -41.67
N ASN A 28 -14.55 -4.97 -42.51
CA ASN A 28 -15.88 -5.42 -42.07
C ASN A 28 -16.10 -6.94 -42.21
N ASP A 29 -15.18 -7.63 -42.89
CA ASP A 29 -15.19 -9.08 -43.09
C ASP A 29 -14.06 -9.69 -42.27
N LEU A 30 -14.35 -10.00 -41.02
CA LEU A 30 -13.41 -10.66 -40.10
C LEU A 30 -14.10 -11.88 -39.49
N ASP A 31 -13.51 -13.05 -39.69
CA ASP A 31 -14.01 -14.29 -39.11
C ASP A 31 -14.08 -14.17 -37.58
N ASN A 32 -15.23 -14.52 -37.02
CA ASN A 32 -15.52 -14.48 -35.58
C ASN A 32 -15.41 -13.09 -34.91
N ALA A 33 -15.56 -12.00 -35.67
CA ALA A 33 -15.74 -10.65 -35.13
C ALA A 33 -17.19 -10.17 -35.32
N SER A 34 -17.63 -9.24 -34.48
CA SER A 34 -18.96 -8.65 -34.62
C SER A 34 -19.06 -7.83 -35.93
N PRO A 35 -20.14 -7.96 -36.71
CA PRO A 35 -20.37 -7.10 -37.87
C PRO A 35 -20.66 -5.64 -37.44
N ASP A 36 -21.05 -5.41 -36.19
CA ASP A 36 -21.23 -4.05 -35.65
C ASP A 36 -19.86 -3.42 -35.31
N PRO A 37 -19.45 -2.34 -36.00
CA PRO A 37 -18.19 -1.67 -35.72
C PRO A 37 -18.12 -1.11 -34.30
N ARG A 38 -19.24 -0.73 -33.68
CA ARG A 38 -19.26 -0.20 -32.30
C ARG A 38 -18.81 -1.24 -31.29
N VAL A 39 -19.26 -2.49 -31.46
CA VAL A 39 -18.86 -3.62 -30.62
C VAL A 39 -17.37 -3.90 -30.80
N ARG A 40 -16.86 -3.87 -32.04
CA ARG A 40 -15.44 -4.08 -32.31
C ARG A 40 -14.54 -2.98 -31.71
N PHE A 41 -14.95 -1.72 -31.82
CA PHE A 41 -14.23 -0.61 -31.17
C PHE A 41 -14.23 -0.72 -29.65
N ALA A 42 -15.34 -1.14 -29.05
CA ALA A 42 -15.42 -1.39 -27.61
C ALA A 42 -14.45 -2.51 -27.19
N GLN A 43 -14.47 -3.65 -27.87
CA GLN A 43 -13.56 -4.77 -27.61
C GLN A 43 -12.09 -4.38 -27.78
N PHE A 44 -11.76 -3.63 -28.83
CA PHE A 44 -10.41 -3.07 -29.02
C PHE A 44 -10.02 -2.17 -27.84
N ALA A 45 -10.88 -1.23 -27.45
CA ALA A 45 -10.61 -0.31 -26.36
C ALA A 45 -10.42 -1.03 -25.02
N ASP A 46 -11.20 -2.09 -24.76
CA ASP A 46 -11.08 -2.89 -23.54
C ASP A 46 -9.78 -3.70 -23.52
N VAL A 47 -9.35 -4.26 -24.66
CA VAL A 47 -8.04 -4.90 -24.77
C VAL A 47 -6.91 -3.88 -24.57
N THR A 48 -7.02 -2.68 -25.16
CA THR A 48 -6.02 -1.61 -24.96
C THR A 48 -5.90 -1.23 -23.50
N LYS A 49 -7.02 -0.97 -22.81
CA LYS A 49 -7.03 -0.69 -21.37
C LYS A 49 -6.45 -1.84 -20.56
N SER A 50 -6.74 -3.08 -20.95
CA SER A 50 -6.21 -4.27 -20.28
C SER A 50 -4.68 -4.37 -20.43
N LEU A 51 -4.14 -4.12 -21.62
CA LEU A 51 -2.70 -4.05 -21.86
C LEU A 51 -2.05 -2.93 -21.04
N GLU A 52 -2.65 -1.74 -21.01
CA GLU A 52 -2.16 -0.58 -20.25
C GLU A 52 -2.10 -0.85 -18.75
N ARG A 53 -3.14 -1.47 -18.18
CA ARG A 53 -3.17 -1.84 -16.75
C ARG A 53 -2.10 -2.84 -16.36
N HIS A 54 -1.63 -3.64 -17.30
CA HIS A 54 -0.65 -4.69 -17.06
C HIS A 54 0.76 -4.32 -17.55
N ILE A 55 1.03 -3.04 -17.88
CA ILE A 55 2.36 -2.59 -18.25
C ILE A 55 3.39 -3.00 -17.19
N GLY A 56 4.46 -3.64 -17.65
CA GLY A 56 5.55 -4.15 -16.83
C GLY A 56 5.32 -5.52 -16.20
N HIS A 57 4.11 -6.09 -16.31
CA HIS A 57 3.88 -7.47 -15.87
C HIS A 57 4.50 -8.48 -16.83
N THR A 58 4.99 -9.58 -16.25
CA THR A 58 5.57 -10.71 -16.97
C THR A 58 4.80 -11.98 -16.63
N PHE A 59 4.33 -12.69 -17.64
CA PHE A 59 3.69 -13.99 -17.50
C PHE A 59 4.63 -15.09 -17.97
N SER A 60 4.66 -16.20 -17.23
CA SER A 60 5.45 -17.39 -17.53
C SER A 60 4.76 -18.35 -18.50
N SER A 61 3.52 -18.07 -18.89
CA SER A 61 2.77 -18.90 -19.84
C SER A 61 1.78 -18.07 -20.66
N VAL A 62 1.51 -18.53 -21.88
CA VAL A 62 0.50 -17.93 -22.77
C VAL A 62 -0.89 -17.98 -22.15
N GLN A 63 -1.20 -19.04 -21.40
CA GLN A 63 -2.49 -19.20 -20.74
C GLN A 63 -2.65 -18.18 -19.61
N GLY A 64 -1.62 -17.97 -18.79
CA GLY A 64 -1.63 -16.95 -17.74
C GLY A 64 -1.80 -15.55 -18.31
N ALA A 65 -1.07 -15.23 -19.38
CA ALA A 65 -1.22 -13.95 -20.09
C ALA A 65 -2.64 -13.78 -20.67
N ALA A 66 -3.16 -14.80 -21.33
CA ALA A 66 -4.49 -14.75 -21.94
C ALA A 66 -5.60 -14.56 -20.90
N THR A 67 -5.52 -15.28 -19.78
CA THR A 67 -6.50 -15.15 -18.69
C THR A 67 -6.46 -13.76 -18.08
N ALA A 68 -5.26 -13.25 -17.74
CA ALA A 68 -5.12 -11.92 -17.17
C ALA A 68 -5.61 -10.80 -18.11
N LEU A 69 -5.35 -10.94 -19.42
CA LEU A 69 -5.65 -9.89 -20.39
C LEU A 69 -7.09 -9.90 -20.89
N PHE A 70 -7.74 -11.07 -20.98
CA PHE A 70 -8.97 -11.20 -21.77
C PHE A 70 -10.19 -11.75 -21.03
N ASP A 71 -10.02 -12.54 -19.96
CA ASP A 71 -11.17 -13.23 -19.34
C ASP A 71 -12.16 -12.28 -18.64
N GLY A 72 -11.69 -11.08 -18.26
CA GLY A 72 -12.53 -10.03 -17.67
C GLY A 72 -13.27 -9.13 -18.66
N ILE A 73 -13.14 -9.36 -19.98
CA ILE A 73 -13.76 -8.50 -21.01
C ILE A 73 -15.14 -9.03 -21.39
N GLU A 74 -16.17 -8.22 -21.14
CA GLU A 74 -17.57 -8.58 -21.41
C GLU A 74 -17.82 -8.76 -22.92
N GLY A 75 -18.57 -9.79 -23.28
CA GLY A 75 -18.79 -10.15 -24.70
C GLY A 75 -17.61 -10.84 -25.38
N GLY A 76 -16.51 -11.06 -24.65
CA GLY A 76 -15.32 -11.76 -25.14
C GLY A 76 -14.47 -10.94 -26.10
N VAL A 77 -13.32 -11.49 -26.47
CA VAL A 77 -12.37 -10.85 -27.38
C VAL A 77 -12.19 -11.72 -28.63
N PRO A 78 -12.29 -11.14 -29.85
CA PRO A 78 -12.02 -11.84 -31.10
C PRO A 78 -10.63 -12.51 -31.10
N VAL A 79 -10.55 -13.71 -31.68
CA VAL A 79 -9.31 -14.51 -31.69
C VAL A 79 -8.15 -13.75 -32.33
N ALA A 80 -8.41 -12.99 -33.40
CA ALA A 80 -7.41 -12.16 -34.07
C ALA A 80 -6.77 -11.14 -33.11
N LEU A 81 -7.57 -10.40 -32.33
CA LEU A 81 -7.05 -9.45 -31.34
C LEU A 81 -6.27 -10.14 -30.22
N LYS A 82 -6.74 -11.30 -29.74
CA LYS A 82 -6.01 -12.09 -28.72
C LYS A 82 -4.62 -12.48 -29.23
N LEU A 83 -4.55 -13.02 -30.45
CA LEU A 83 -3.29 -13.46 -31.05
C LEU A 83 -2.34 -12.29 -31.30
N ALA A 84 -2.84 -11.18 -31.85
CA ALA A 84 -2.05 -9.98 -32.07
C ALA A 84 -1.45 -9.46 -30.76
N ALA A 85 -2.25 -9.37 -29.69
CA ALA A 85 -1.78 -8.90 -28.39
C ALA A 85 -0.74 -9.85 -27.77
N LEU A 86 -1.00 -11.17 -27.78
CA LEU A 86 -0.07 -12.16 -27.22
C LEU A 86 1.26 -12.22 -27.98
N ARG A 87 1.25 -12.02 -29.30
CA ARG A 87 2.47 -11.95 -30.12
C ARG A 87 3.30 -10.71 -29.82
N LEU A 88 2.67 -9.57 -29.57
CA LEU A 88 3.35 -8.30 -29.29
C LEU A 88 4.12 -8.30 -27.96
N ILE A 89 3.64 -9.07 -26.99
CA ILE A 89 4.25 -9.16 -25.65
C ILE A 89 5.17 -10.39 -25.50
N LEU A 90 5.19 -11.29 -26.50
CA LEU A 90 6.07 -12.46 -26.52
C LEU A 90 7.53 -12.04 -26.64
N LYS A 91 8.37 -12.51 -25.73
CA LYS A 91 9.80 -12.26 -25.75
C LYS A 91 10.59 -13.52 -25.41
N GLU A 92 11.63 -13.79 -26.18
CA GLU A 92 12.66 -14.75 -25.80
C GLU A 92 13.71 -14.07 -24.93
N VAL A 93 14.01 -14.70 -23.80
CA VAL A 93 14.86 -14.12 -22.78
C VAL A 93 16.04 -15.04 -22.49
N TYR A 94 17.24 -14.45 -22.54
CA TYR A 94 18.45 -15.06 -22.01
C TYR A 94 18.48 -14.83 -20.49
N GLN A 95 18.38 -15.91 -19.71
CA GLN A 95 18.44 -15.87 -18.24
C GLN A 95 19.88 -15.71 -17.74
N THR A 96 20.66 -14.79 -18.28
CA THR A 96 21.95 -14.45 -17.66
C THR A 96 21.65 -13.47 -16.53
N ARG A 97 21.41 -14.02 -15.33
CA ARG A 97 21.20 -13.29 -14.08
C ARG A 97 22.53 -12.65 -13.65
N HIS A 98 22.95 -11.57 -14.29
CA HIS A 98 24.15 -10.89 -13.85
C HIS A 98 23.84 -10.12 -12.58
N ALA A 99 24.37 -10.60 -11.46
CA ALA A 99 24.34 -9.84 -10.22
C ALA A 99 25.21 -8.59 -10.37
N PRO A 100 24.77 -7.43 -9.85
CA PRO A 100 25.58 -6.22 -9.85
C PRO A 100 26.87 -6.48 -9.06
N GLN A 101 28.00 -6.04 -9.60
CA GLN A 101 29.27 -6.16 -8.91
C GLN A 101 29.41 -5.08 -7.84
N PRO A 102 30.05 -5.38 -6.69
CA PRO A 102 30.38 -4.37 -5.71
C PRO A 102 31.25 -3.30 -6.35
N PHE A 103 30.90 -2.02 -6.16
CA PHE A 103 31.77 -0.94 -6.59
C PHE A 103 32.97 -0.78 -5.64
N PRO A 104 34.07 -0.13 -6.08
CA PRO A 104 35.26 0.03 -5.26
C PRO A 104 34.98 0.76 -3.94
N LYS A 105 35.69 0.38 -2.86
CA LYS A 105 35.53 0.96 -1.52
C LYS A 105 35.58 2.49 -1.50
N ARG A 106 36.49 3.09 -2.28
CA ARG A 106 36.61 4.54 -2.43
C ARG A 106 35.31 5.22 -2.87
N VAL A 107 34.51 4.57 -3.73
CA VAL A 107 33.19 5.09 -4.14
C VAL A 107 32.25 5.11 -2.94
N GLY A 108 32.25 4.05 -2.13
CA GLY A 108 31.46 3.99 -0.89
C GLY A 108 31.86 5.06 0.12
N GLU A 109 33.16 5.30 0.28
CA GLU A 109 33.70 6.35 1.14
C GLU A 109 33.28 7.75 0.66
N GLU A 110 33.32 7.99 -0.65
CA GLU A 110 32.89 9.26 -1.25
C GLU A 110 31.36 9.48 -1.17
N LEU A 111 30.58 8.40 -1.27
CA LEU A 111 29.12 8.46 -1.09
C LEU A 111 28.75 8.74 0.37
N GLY A 112 29.54 8.28 1.34
CA GLY A 112 29.21 8.37 2.76
C GLY A 112 27.89 7.65 3.08
N THR A 113 27.08 8.23 3.95
CA THR A 113 25.69 7.80 4.16
C THR A 113 24.81 8.36 3.04
N TYR A 114 23.99 7.51 2.44
CA TYR A 114 23.17 7.86 1.28
C TYR A 114 21.75 7.29 1.35
N VAL A 115 20.85 7.89 0.57
CA VAL A 115 19.52 7.39 0.26
C VAL A 115 19.54 6.88 -1.18
N TYR A 116 19.04 5.67 -1.41
CA TYR A 116 18.99 5.05 -2.73
C TYR A 116 17.58 4.57 -3.09
N ALA A 117 17.33 4.41 -4.38
CA ALA A 117 16.10 3.89 -4.93
C ALA A 117 16.38 2.72 -5.88
N LEU A 118 15.50 1.72 -5.83
CA LEU A 118 15.47 0.60 -6.78
C LEU A 118 14.31 0.80 -7.75
N LEU A 119 14.61 0.69 -9.04
CA LEU A 119 13.67 0.95 -10.13
C LEU A 119 13.46 -0.31 -10.97
N ASP A 120 12.19 -0.58 -11.28
CA ASP A 120 11.80 -1.62 -12.23
C ASP A 120 11.84 -1.04 -13.65
N PRO A 121 12.75 -1.50 -14.54
CA PRO A 121 12.90 -0.94 -15.87
C PRO A 121 11.71 -1.22 -16.79
N ARG A 122 10.84 -2.19 -16.44
CA ARG A 122 9.72 -2.61 -17.28
C ARG A 122 8.60 -1.57 -17.32
N ASN A 123 8.41 -0.86 -16.21
CA ASN A 123 7.39 0.18 -16.06
C ASN A 123 7.96 1.52 -15.55
N ARG A 124 9.28 1.61 -15.33
CA ARG A 124 9.99 2.78 -14.77
C ARG A 124 9.52 3.20 -13.38
N SER A 125 8.90 2.28 -12.63
CA SER A 125 8.43 2.54 -11.27
C SER A 125 9.56 2.36 -10.26
N VAL A 126 9.67 3.29 -9.32
CA VAL A 126 10.47 3.07 -8.10
C VAL A 126 9.65 2.18 -7.18
N PHE A 127 10.17 1.01 -6.83
CA PHE A 127 9.46 0.03 -5.99
C PHE A 127 10.04 -0.07 -4.58
N TYR A 128 11.21 0.51 -4.32
CA TYR A 128 11.82 0.53 -2.99
C TYR A 128 12.77 1.72 -2.83
N VAL A 129 12.78 2.32 -1.65
CA VAL A 129 13.72 3.38 -1.24
C VAL A 129 14.33 3.00 0.10
N GLY A 130 15.66 3.11 0.20
CA GLY A 130 16.40 2.72 1.41
C GLY A 130 17.53 3.67 1.75
N THR A 131 18.12 3.46 2.92
CA THR A 131 19.35 4.12 3.37
C THR A 131 20.49 3.11 3.41
N GLY A 132 21.73 3.59 3.24
CA GLY A 132 22.90 2.72 3.36
C GLY A 132 24.23 3.44 3.20
N ARG A 133 25.29 2.67 3.41
CA ARG A 133 26.70 3.01 3.15
C ARG A 133 27.35 1.90 2.33
N GLY A 134 28.52 2.18 1.79
CA GLY A 134 29.24 1.22 0.96
C GLY A 134 28.34 0.68 -0.15
N THR A 135 28.38 -0.62 -0.41
CA THR A 135 27.62 -1.29 -1.47
C THR A 135 26.19 -1.71 -1.07
N ARG A 136 25.63 -1.18 0.03
CA ARG A 136 24.30 -1.56 0.56
C ARG A 136 23.16 -1.47 -0.45
N VAL A 137 23.25 -0.55 -1.42
CA VAL A 137 22.31 -0.41 -2.55
C VAL A 137 22.06 -1.73 -3.30
N TYR A 138 23.03 -2.63 -3.36
CA TYR A 138 22.91 -3.94 -4.03
C TYR A 138 22.43 -5.07 -3.13
N GLY A 139 22.31 -4.84 -1.81
CA GLY A 139 22.12 -5.90 -0.82
C GLY A 139 20.88 -6.77 -1.06
N TYR A 140 19.74 -6.16 -1.41
CA TYR A 140 18.52 -6.92 -1.72
C TYR A 140 18.61 -7.71 -3.03
N VAL A 141 19.34 -7.21 -4.03
CA VAL A 141 19.56 -7.94 -5.28
C VAL A 141 20.45 -9.15 -5.02
N TRP A 142 21.53 -8.99 -4.25
CA TRP A 142 22.38 -10.11 -3.86
C TRP A 142 21.65 -11.15 -3.02
N GLU A 143 20.74 -10.74 -2.14
CA GLU A 143 19.89 -11.66 -1.41
C GLU A 143 18.90 -12.41 -2.32
N ALA A 144 18.24 -11.69 -3.23
CA ALA A 144 17.29 -12.29 -4.17
C ALA A 144 17.94 -13.33 -5.09
N LEU A 145 19.19 -13.08 -5.49
CA LEU A 145 20.00 -13.94 -6.36
C LEU A 145 20.86 -14.97 -5.61
N ALA A 146 20.81 -15.00 -4.27
CA ALA A 146 21.61 -15.88 -3.42
C ALA A 146 23.14 -15.72 -3.57
N GLU A 147 23.59 -14.48 -3.83
CA GLU A 147 24.99 -14.07 -3.97
C GLU A 147 25.67 -13.92 -2.60
N ASN A 148 25.89 -15.04 -1.92
CA ASN A 148 26.37 -15.08 -0.53
C ASN A 148 27.72 -14.36 -0.32
N GLU A 149 28.64 -14.48 -1.27
CA GLU A 149 29.97 -13.86 -1.18
C GLU A 149 29.85 -12.34 -1.19
N HIS A 150 29.05 -11.77 -2.10
CA HIS A 150 28.80 -10.34 -2.15
C HIS A 150 28.10 -9.83 -0.89
N ARG A 151 27.15 -10.60 -0.33
CA ARG A 151 26.47 -10.22 0.92
C ARG A 151 27.41 -10.08 2.11
N GLN A 152 28.50 -10.83 2.16
CA GLN A 152 29.51 -10.71 3.23
C GLN A 152 30.28 -9.38 3.17
N THR A 153 30.23 -8.66 2.05
CA THR A 153 30.88 -7.35 1.89
C THR A 153 30.03 -6.18 2.42
N LEU A 154 28.78 -6.45 2.82
CA LEU A 154 27.90 -5.42 3.35
C LEU A 154 28.38 -4.95 4.73
N GLU A 155 28.60 -3.65 4.86
CA GLU A 155 29.05 -3.02 6.10
C GLU A 155 27.87 -2.70 7.04
N ASP A 156 26.68 -2.45 6.47
CA ASP A 156 25.49 -2.07 7.20
C ASP A 156 24.46 -3.21 7.26
N PRO A 157 23.80 -3.41 8.41
CA PRO A 157 22.71 -4.37 8.53
C PRO A 157 21.47 -3.91 7.76
N ASP A 158 20.63 -4.88 7.44
CA ASP A 158 19.28 -4.62 6.97
C ASP A 158 18.38 -4.22 8.15
N THR A 159 17.71 -3.08 8.05
CA THR A 159 16.88 -2.50 9.10
C THR A 159 15.38 -2.52 8.79
N ASP A 160 15.00 -2.98 7.58
CA ASP A 160 13.59 -3.04 7.20
C ASP A 160 12.87 -4.20 7.88
N GLY A 161 11.54 -4.04 8.03
CA GLY A 161 10.67 -5.11 8.48
C GLY A 161 10.63 -6.29 7.51
N ALA A 162 10.37 -7.50 8.03
CA ALA A 162 10.34 -8.73 7.24
C ALA A 162 9.38 -8.69 6.04
N GLU A 163 8.27 -7.96 6.16
CA GLU A 163 7.28 -7.80 5.09
C GLU A 163 7.81 -6.94 3.94
N VAL A 164 8.40 -5.77 4.24
CA VAL A 164 9.05 -4.90 3.23
C VAL A 164 10.13 -5.68 2.50
N LYS A 165 10.99 -6.36 3.25
CA LYS A 165 12.05 -7.21 2.71
C LYS A 165 11.52 -8.29 1.76
N ALA A 166 10.50 -9.04 2.19
CA ALA A 166 9.91 -10.09 1.38
C ALA A 166 9.30 -9.54 0.08
N ALA A 167 8.58 -8.41 0.15
CA ALA A 167 8.00 -7.75 -1.02
C ALA A 167 9.09 -7.25 -1.99
N THR A 168 10.14 -6.61 -1.48
CA THR A 168 11.28 -6.14 -2.27
C THR A 168 11.99 -7.30 -2.98
N ILE A 169 12.29 -8.39 -2.28
CA ILE A 169 12.95 -9.58 -2.87
C ILE A 169 12.05 -10.24 -3.92
N ALA A 170 10.75 -10.36 -3.67
CA ALA A 170 9.80 -10.91 -4.63
C ALA A 170 9.80 -10.08 -5.92
N ARG A 171 9.70 -8.76 -5.80
CA ARG A 171 9.73 -7.83 -6.93
C ARG A 171 11.02 -7.94 -7.75
N ILE A 172 12.17 -8.04 -7.07
CA ILE A 172 13.46 -8.24 -7.73
C ILE A 172 13.45 -9.54 -8.56
N ARG A 173 12.98 -10.65 -7.99
CA ARG A 173 12.92 -11.93 -8.71
C ARG A 173 12.05 -11.86 -9.96
N GLU A 174 10.90 -11.19 -9.89
CA GLU A 174 10.04 -10.96 -11.05
C GLU A 174 10.76 -10.18 -12.17
N ILE A 175 11.53 -9.15 -11.81
CA ILE A 175 12.31 -8.36 -12.77
C ILE A 175 13.35 -9.26 -13.46
N PHE A 176 14.10 -10.05 -12.69
CA PHE A 176 15.11 -10.96 -13.25
C PHE A 176 14.49 -12.09 -14.09
N ASP A 177 13.35 -12.64 -13.68
CA ASP A 177 12.65 -13.69 -14.45
C ASP A 177 12.08 -13.16 -15.78
N SER A 178 11.87 -11.85 -15.91
CA SER A 178 11.58 -11.18 -17.18
C SER A 178 12.79 -10.92 -18.07
N GLY A 179 14.00 -11.21 -17.57
CA GLY A 179 15.27 -10.92 -18.23
C GLY A 179 15.69 -9.46 -18.20
N HIS A 180 15.20 -8.73 -17.22
CA HIS A 180 15.65 -7.39 -16.92
C HIS A 180 16.46 -7.39 -15.64
N GLU A 181 17.22 -6.32 -15.42
CA GLU A 181 17.99 -6.10 -14.20
C GLU A 181 17.40 -4.92 -13.44
N VAL A 182 17.53 -4.94 -12.12
CA VAL A 182 17.10 -3.82 -11.28
C VAL A 182 18.01 -2.63 -11.53
N GLU A 183 17.43 -1.47 -11.80
CA GLU A 183 18.20 -0.23 -11.88
C GLU A 183 18.39 0.36 -10.48
N HIS A 184 19.61 0.84 -10.21
CA HIS A 184 20.01 1.36 -8.90
C HIS A 184 20.34 2.84 -9.01
N TYR A 185 19.69 3.67 -8.19
CA TYR A 185 19.90 5.11 -8.18
C TYR A 185 20.28 5.60 -6.79
N ILE A 186 21.27 6.47 -6.71
CA ILE A 186 21.56 7.25 -5.50
C ILE A 186 20.76 8.54 -5.58
N VAL A 187 19.80 8.71 -4.66
CA VAL A 187 18.87 9.85 -4.62
C VAL A 187 19.47 11.02 -3.85
N ALA A 188 20.18 10.73 -2.76
CA ALA A 188 20.94 11.70 -1.98
C ALA A 188 22.19 11.02 -1.41
N HIS A 189 23.34 11.69 -1.41
CA HIS A 189 24.59 11.15 -0.86
C HIS A 189 25.32 12.21 -0.03
N ARG A 190 26.32 11.77 0.75
CA ARG A 190 27.00 12.58 1.78
C ARG A 190 26.02 13.18 2.78
N VAL A 191 24.97 12.42 3.10
CA VAL A 191 24.01 12.78 4.13
C VAL A 191 24.72 12.71 5.47
N ALA A 192 24.44 13.68 6.35
CA ALA A 192 25.02 13.69 7.68
C ALA A 192 24.67 12.40 8.44
N ASP A 193 25.68 11.75 9.00
CA ASP A 193 25.56 10.47 9.74
C ASP A 193 25.00 10.65 11.16
N SER A 194 24.40 11.81 11.46
CA SER A 194 23.90 12.16 12.78
C SER A 194 22.38 12.30 12.77
N GLY A 195 21.72 11.84 13.84
CA GLY A 195 20.32 12.17 14.13
C GLY A 195 19.27 11.59 13.18
N GLY A 196 19.57 10.50 12.45
CA GLY A 196 18.58 9.84 11.58
C GLY A 196 18.21 10.66 10.33
N VAL A 197 19.06 11.60 9.90
CA VAL A 197 18.78 12.49 8.76
C VAL A 197 18.56 11.69 7.46
N ALA A 198 19.34 10.64 7.22
CA ALA A 198 19.16 9.79 6.05
C ALA A 198 17.79 9.12 6.04
N ASP A 199 17.30 8.66 7.20
CA ASP A 199 15.98 8.05 7.32
C ASP A 199 14.87 9.08 7.12
N ALA A 200 15.03 10.31 7.65
CA ALA A 200 14.08 11.39 7.39
C ALA A 200 14.02 11.78 5.90
N VAL A 201 15.17 11.80 5.20
CA VAL A 201 15.22 12.03 3.75
C VAL A 201 14.56 10.87 2.99
N ARG A 202 14.86 9.62 3.36
CA ARG A 202 14.20 8.42 2.80
C ARG A 202 12.69 8.53 2.94
N ASP A 203 12.21 8.86 4.13
CA ASP A 203 10.78 8.94 4.44
C ASP A 203 10.10 10.04 3.64
N GLY A 204 10.76 11.20 3.48
CA GLY A 204 10.28 12.26 2.59
C GLY A 204 10.18 11.82 1.14
N VAL A 205 11.16 11.06 0.63
CA VAL A 205 11.14 10.51 -0.74
C VAL A 205 10.02 9.48 -0.92
N VAL A 206 9.88 8.54 0.03
CA VAL A 206 8.78 7.55 0.01
C VAL A 206 7.42 8.25 0.05
N GLY A 207 7.26 9.25 0.92
CA GLY A 207 6.03 10.03 1.02
C GLY A 207 5.70 10.77 -0.28
N ALA A 208 6.69 11.40 -0.90
CA ALA A 208 6.51 12.10 -2.18
C ALA A 208 6.15 11.14 -3.32
N LEU A 209 6.83 9.98 -3.43
CA LEU A 209 6.50 8.96 -4.44
C LEU A 209 5.12 8.36 -4.20
N GLY A 210 4.71 8.22 -2.94
CA GLY A 210 3.39 7.75 -2.54
C GLY A 210 2.23 8.71 -2.88
N LEU A 211 2.51 9.92 -3.37
CA LEU A 211 1.48 10.83 -3.90
C LEU A 211 1.03 10.44 -5.31
N ASN A 212 1.82 9.65 -6.04
CA ASN A 212 1.46 9.22 -7.38
C ASN A 212 0.41 8.10 -7.32
N GLU A 213 -0.64 8.23 -8.13
CA GLU A 213 -1.63 7.16 -8.29
C GLU A 213 -0.96 5.90 -8.86
N GLY A 214 -1.23 4.74 -8.25
CA GLY A 214 -0.63 3.47 -8.65
C GLY A 214 0.81 3.24 -8.18
N ALA A 215 1.31 3.99 -7.20
CA ALA A 215 2.63 3.76 -6.63
C ALA A 215 2.72 2.39 -5.91
N GLU A 216 3.58 1.50 -6.41
CA GLU A 216 3.81 0.15 -5.87
C GLU A 216 5.11 0.07 -5.04
N LEU A 217 5.26 0.93 -4.02
CA LEU A 217 6.43 0.88 -3.14
C LEU A 217 6.28 -0.16 -2.03
N ALA A 218 7.27 -1.03 -1.89
CA ALA A 218 7.36 -2.00 -0.80
C ALA A 218 7.33 -1.32 0.59
N ASN A 219 7.93 -0.12 0.71
CA ASN A 219 7.91 0.69 1.92
C ASN A 219 6.48 1.11 2.35
N LEU A 220 5.56 1.27 1.38
CA LEU A 220 4.17 1.68 1.64
C LEU A 220 3.25 0.46 1.87
N ALA A 221 3.49 -0.64 1.14
CA ALA A 221 2.66 -1.84 1.20
C ALA A 221 2.68 -2.54 2.58
N ALA A 222 3.78 -2.43 3.33
CA ALA A 222 3.93 -3.01 4.67
C ALA A 222 3.27 -2.18 5.80
N GLY A 223 2.45 -1.18 5.46
CA GLY A 223 1.58 -0.52 6.44
C GLY A 223 2.27 0.44 7.42
N VAL A 224 3.49 0.92 7.11
CA VAL A 224 4.15 1.92 7.95
C VAL A 224 3.54 3.30 7.68
N GLY A 225 2.54 3.66 8.49
CA GLY A 225 1.86 4.96 8.44
C GLY A 225 2.77 6.17 8.67
N GLU A 226 4.04 5.97 9.05
CA GLU A 226 5.02 7.05 9.21
C GLU A 226 5.53 7.61 7.88
N HIS A 227 5.46 6.83 6.79
CA HIS A 227 6.08 7.20 5.51
C HIS A 227 5.11 7.78 4.48
N ARG A 228 3.84 8.00 4.85
CA ARG A 228 2.82 8.52 3.93
C ARG A 228 2.79 10.04 3.97
N ALA A 229 2.71 10.68 2.80
CA ALA A 229 2.42 12.10 2.74
C ALA A 229 1.06 12.41 3.39
N VAL A 230 1.06 13.32 4.37
CA VAL A 230 -0.14 13.81 5.03
C VAL A 230 -0.49 15.18 4.46
N PRO A 231 -1.74 15.41 4.01
CA PRO A 231 -2.18 16.72 3.57
C PRO A 231 -2.08 17.78 4.67
N VAL A 232 -1.76 19.01 4.29
CA VAL A 232 -1.54 20.10 5.25
C VAL A 232 -2.78 20.37 6.11
N ASP A 233 -3.99 20.32 5.56
CA ASP A 233 -5.23 20.54 6.31
C ASP A 233 -5.40 19.53 7.46
N ASP A 234 -4.98 18.28 7.24
CA ASP A 234 -5.06 17.21 8.24
C ASP A 234 -4.03 17.46 9.36
N LEU A 235 -2.83 17.96 9.02
CA LEU A 235 -1.82 18.37 9.99
C LEU A 235 -2.24 19.61 10.79
N VAL A 236 -2.86 20.59 10.12
CA VAL A 236 -3.42 21.77 10.78
C VAL A 236 -4.48 21.33 11.79
N LEU A 237 -5.41 20.46 11.39
CA LEU A 237 -6.39 19.90 12.31
C LEU A 237 -5.70 19.20 13.49
N GLN A 238 -4.67 18.39 13.24
CA GLN A 238 -4.00 17.63 14.29
C GLN A 238 -3.21 18.51 15.28
N TYR A 239 -2.49 19.51 14.77
CA TYR A 239 -1.58 20.33 15.55
C TYR A 239 -2.26 21.55 16.19
N ALA A 240 -3.33 22.07 15.58
CA ALA A 240 -4.15 23.12 16.15
C ALA A 240 -5.25 22.59 17.08
N ALA A 241 -5.53 21.28 17.09
CA ALA A 241 -6.55 20.69 17.94
C ALA A 241 -6.26 20.92 19.42
N GLU A 242 -7.19 21.60 20.09
CA GLU A 242 -7.19 21.73 21.53
C GLU A 242 -7.27 20.35 22.20
N PRO A 243 -6.65 20.14 23.36
CA PRO A 243 -6.82 18.90 24.11
C PRO A 243 -8.29 18.68 24.48
N VAL A 244 -8.75 17.43 24.44
CA VAL A 244 -10.07 17.07 24.97
C VAL A 244 -10.21 17.52 26.43
N PRO A 245 -11.41 17.92 26.89
CA PRO A 245 -11.68 18.17 28.30
C PRO A 245 -11.56 16.88 29.13
N ASN A 246 -12.00 16.89 30.40
CA ASN A 246 -12.06 15.66 31.18
C ASN A 246 -13.09 14.71 30.56
N LEU A 247 -12.72 13.44 30.40
CA LEU A 247 -13.61 12.43 29.85
C LEU A 247 -14.75 12.14 30.84
N PRO A 248 -15.97 11.85 30.36
CA PRO A 248 -17.04 11.34 31.20
C PRO A 248 -16.60 10.02 31.85
N THR A 249 -17.04 9.77 33.08
CA THR A 249 -16.86 8.48 33.76
C THR A 249 -18.24 7.96 34.18
N PRO A 250 -18.70 6.80 33.69
CA PRO A 250 -18.02 5.89 32.75
C PRO A 250 -18.08 6.36 31.28
N CYS A 251 -17.07 6.02 30.48
CA CYS A 251 -17.11 6.11 29.01
C CYS A 251 -16.27 5.01 28.35
N VAL A 252 -16.39 4.88 27.03
CA VAL A 252 -15.48 4.10 26.18
C VAL A 252 -14.79 5.05 25.22
N VAL A 253 -13.47 4.95 25.13
CA VAL A 253 -12.67 5.61 24.10
C VAL A 253 -12.29 4.55 23.07
N LEU A 254 -12.58 4.84 21.81
CA LEU A 254 -12.49 3.87 20.71
C LEU A 254 -11.63 4.41 19.57
N GLU A 255 -10.50 3.75 19.31
CA GLU A 255 -9.66 4.05 18.16
C GLU A 255 -10.21 3.34 16.91
N VAL A 256 -10.49 4.13 15.87
CA VAL A 256 -11.00 3.63 14.58
C VAL A 256 -10.14 4.26 13.47
N PRO A 257 -8.98 3.68 13.12
CA PRO A 257 -8.04 4.29 12.17
C PRO A 257 -8.68 4.57 10.80
N ALA A 258 -9.62 3.74 10.36
CA ALA A 258 -10.33 3.94 9.10
C ALA A 258 -11.16 5.23 9.05
N ALA A 259 -11.49 5.83 10.19
CA ALA A 259 -12.24 7.08 10.27
C ALA A 259 -11.41 8.33 9.91
N SER A 260 -10.09 8.23 9.74
CA SER A 260 -9.27 9.34 9.22
C SER A 260 -9.13 9.35 7.70
N ARG A 261 -9.70 8.35 6.99
CA ARG A 261 -9.69 8.33 5.53
C ARG A 261 -10.50 9.51 4.97
N ARG A 262 -10.01 10.10 3.87
CA ARG A 262 -10.72 11.18 3.18
C ARG A 262 -12.07 10.71 2.63
N GLY A 263 -13.06 11.59 2.71
CA GLY A 263 -14.41 11.35 2.18
C GLY A 263 -15.27 10.41 3.02
N VAL A 264 -14.82 10.00 4.22
CA VAL A 264 -15.63 9.19 5.13
C VAL A 264 -16.75 10.05 5.71
N THR A 265 -18.00 9.64 5.52
CA THR A 265 -19.18 10.35 6.06
C THR A 265 -19.43 10.00 7.52
N SER A 266 -20.22 10.80 8.24
CA SER A 266 -20.59 10.53 9.64
C SER A 266 -21.25 9.16 9.81
N GLU A 267 -22.08 8.73 8.85
CA GLU A 267 -22.70 7.40 8.83
C GLU A 267 -21.66 6.29 8.69
N GLN A 268 -20.65 6.50 7.85
CA GLN A 268 -19.56 5.54 7.70
C GLN A 268 -18.68 5.47 8.96
N VAL A 269 -18.41 6.60 9.63
CA VAL A 269 -17.71 6.61 10.92
C VAL A 269 -18.49 5.80 11.96
N TYR A 270 -19.82 5.97 12.01
CA TYR A 270 -20.69 5.20 12.90
C TYR A 270 -20.60 3.70 12.61
N GLU A 271 -20.74 3.28 11.36
CA GLU A 271 -20.64 1.86 10.99
C GLU A 271 -19.26 1.25 11.29
N LEU A 272 -18.18 1.99 11.05
CA LEU A 272 -16.82 1.57 11.41
C LEU A 272 -16.65 1.44 12.93
N SER A 273 -17.24 2.34 13.70
CA SER A 273 -17.17 2.32 15.17
C SER A 273 -17.91 1.12 15.77
N ARG A 274 -18.91 0.58 15.09
CA ARG A 274 -19.69 -0.60 15.52
C ARG A 274 -19.04 -1.93 15.16
N GLY A 275 -17.71 -1.95 15.14
CA GLY A 275 -16.91 -3.17 15.05
C GLY A 275 -17.25 -4.21 16.14
N ALA A 276 -16.60 -5.36 16.05
CA ALA A 276 -16.73 -6.42 17.05
C ALA A 276 -15.72 -6.18 18.18
N TRP A 277 -16.21 -5.76 19.35
CA TRP A 277 -15.38 -5.35 20.48
C TRP A 277 -15.50 -6.27 21.68
N ALA A 278 -14.45 -6.35 22.51
CA ALA A 278 -14.46 -7.10 23.76
C ALA A 278 -15.20 -6.32 24.88
N ALA A 279 -16.48 -6.01 24.67
CA ALA A 279 -17.29 -5.28 25.63
C ALA A 279 -17.67 -6.19 26.82
N GLY A 280 -16.95 -6.05 27.92
CA GLY A 280 -17.24 -6.74 29.18
C GLY A 280 -18.59 -6.35 29.78
N ALA A 281 -19.09 -7.15 30.72
CA ALA A 281 -20.39 -6.93 31.36
C ALA A 281 -20.53 -5.54 32.01
N ALA A 282 -19.46 -5.00 32.59
CA ALA A 282 -19.49 -3.67 33.21
C ALA A 282 -19.81 -2.55 32.21
N VAL A 283 -19.26 -2.60 30.98
CA VAL A 283 -19.60 -1.66 29.91
C VAL A 283 -21.01 -1.90 29.41
N ARG A 284 -21.37 -3.17 29.17
CA ARG A 284 -22.66 -3.53 28.57
C ARG A 284 -23.87 -3.26 29.48
N ASN A 285 -23.66 -3.33 30.79
CA ASN A 285 -24.68 -3.06 31.80
C ASN A 285 -24.73 -1.58 32.21
N THR A 286 -23.91 -0.72 31.58
CA THR A 286 -24.00 0.72 31.77
C THR A 286 -24.92 1.29 30.69
N ASP A 287 -26.09 1.78 31.11
CA ASP A 287 -27.04 2.43 30.21
C ASP A 287 -26.43 3.71 29.62
N ASP A 288 -26.69 3.94 28.34
CA ASP A 288 -26.31 5.17 27.64
C ASP A 288 -24.82 5.53 27.77
N ILE A 289 -23.94 4.53 27.83
CA ILE A 289 -22.51 4.76 28.00
C ILE A 289 -21.97 5.57 26.80
N PRO A 290 -21.29 6.71 27.05
CA PRO A 290 -20.60 7.48 26.02
C PRO A 290 -19.54 6.64 25.30
N VAL A 291 -19.55 6.71 23.97
CA VAL A 291 -18.52 6.12 23.10
C VAL A 291 -17.86 7.26 22.32
N ILE A 292 -16.62 7.58 22.64
CA ILE A 292 -15.83 8.65 22.00
C ILE A 292 -14.90 8.00 20.97
N VAL A 293 -15.15 8.26 19.69
CA VAL A 293 -14.42 7.65 18.56
C VAL A 293 -13.33 8.59 18.10
N PHE A 294 -12.10 8.10 17.96
CA PHE A 294 -10.97 8.89 17.50
C PHE A 294 -10.13 8.16 16.44
N ALA A 295 -9.42 8.95 15.63
CA ALA A 295 -8.43 8.49 14.66
C ALA A 295 -7.31 9.53 14.59
N ASP A 296 -6.05 9.10 14.50
CA ASP A 296 -4.86 9.97 14.51
C ASP A 296 -4.81 10.92 15.71
N ASN A 297 -5.29 10.44 16.87
CA ASN A 297 -5.47 11.20 18.11
C ASN A 297 -6.50 12.35 18.05
N ILE A 298 -7.33 12.42 17.01
CA ILE A 298 -8.40 13.41 16.87
C ILE A 298 -9.75 12.72 17.00
N VAL A 299 -10.59 13.23 17.90
CA VAL A 299 -11.96 12.72 18.05
C VAL A 299 -12.76 13.04 16.80
N ARG A 300 -13.34 12.00 16.18
CA ARG A 300 -14.10 12.06 14.93
C ARG A 300 -15.61 12.04 15.16
N ALA A 301 -16.06 11.38 16.22
CA ALA A 301 -17.48 11.30 16.56
C ALA A 301 -17.68 10.95 18.04
N ALA A 302 -18.87 11.21 18.56
CA ALA A 302 -19.29 10.76 19.88
C ALA A 302 -20.71 10.19 19.84
N TYR A 303 -20.91 9.02 20.45
CA TYR A 303 -22.16 8.28 20.43
C TYR A 303 -22.61 7.90 21.84
N ARG A 304 -23.90 7.58 21.97
CA ARG A 304 -24.49 6.92 23.15
C ARG A 304 -24.83 5.49 22.79
N ALA A 305 -24.18 4.52 23.41
CA ALA A 305 -24.52 3.11 23.20
C ALA A 305 -25.81 2.76 23.94
N LYS A 306 -26.86 2.39 23.18
CA LYS A 306 -28.19 2.02 23.70
C LYS A 306 -28.34 0.52 23.95
N SER A 307 -27.70 -0.30 23.13
CA SER A 307 -27.79 -1.76 23.26
C SER A 307 -26.57 -2.46 22.69
N TRP A 308 -26.42 -3.75 23.03
CA TRP A 308 -25.29 -4.59 22.62
C TRP A 308 -25.79 -5.91 22.04
N SER A 309 -25.27 -6.29 20.87
CA SER A 309 -25.55 -7.57 20.22
C SER A 309 -24.26 -8.39 20.11
N SER A 310 -24.35 -9.70 20.40
CA SER A 310 -23.21 -10.61 20.26
C SER A 310 -22.86 -10.84 18.79
N VAL A 311 -21.55 -10.89 18.50
CA VAL A 311 -21.00 -11.23 17.18
C VAL A 311 -20.42 -12.63 17.27
N ALA A 312 -21.02 -13.57 16.52
CA ALA A 312 -20.60 -14.96 16.53
C ALA A 312 -19.15 -15.10 15.99
N ARG A 313 -18.29 -15.78 16.74
CA ARG A 313 -16.98 -16.25 16.28
C ARG A 313 -16.78 -17.71 16.71
N PRO A 314 -16.08 -18.53 15.92
CA PRO A 314 -15.56 -19.81 16.40
C PRO A 314 -14.45 -19.55 17.44
N GLY A 315 -14.67 -19.88 18.72
CA GLY A 315 -13.68 -19.72 19.82
C GLY A 315 -14.23 -19.11 21.12
N ASP A 316 -13.31 -18.81 22.07
CA ASP A 316 -13.61 -18.61 23.50
C ASP A 316 -14.07 -17.21 23.96
N ALA A 317 -13.99 -16.15 23.13
CA ALA A 317 -14.42 -14.81 23.55
C ALA A 317 -15.54 -14.25 22.67
N SER A 318 -16.73 -14.05 23.28
CA SER A 318 -17.84 -13.35 22.64
C SER A 318 -17.48 -11.88 22.43
N LEU A 319 -17.49 -11.43 21.18
CA LEU A 319 -17.38 -10.01 20.84
C LEU A 319 -18.76 -9.39 20.71
N TRP A 320 -18.82 -8.08 20.85
CA TRP A 320 -20.07 -7.34 20.92
C TRP A 320 -20.02 -6.13 20.01
N ARG A 321 -21.15 -5.87 19.37
CA ARG A 321 -21.42 -4.67 18.58
C ARG A 321 -22.41 -3.83 19.36
N PHE A 322 -22.15 -2.54 19.50
CA PHE A 322 -23.14 -1.62 20.06
C PHE A 322 -24.12 -1.14 18.98
N THR A 323 -25.31 -0.74 19.39
CA THR A 323 -26.22 0.08 18.60
C THR A 323 -26.50 1.34 19.42
N GLY A 324 -26.37 2.50 18.81
CA GLY A 324 -26.46 3.78 19.48
C GLY A 324 -26.93 4.90 18.57
N GLU A 325 -26.81 6.12 19.07
CA GLU A 325 -27.11 7.35 18.35
C GLU A 325 -26.02 8.40 18.60
N SER A 326 -25.87 9.37 17.69
CA SER A 326 -24.97 10.51 17.86
C SER A 326 -25.36 11.33 19.09
N ASP A 327 -24.37 11.74 19.87
CA ASP A 327 -24.57 12.64 21.01
C ASP A 327 -24.05 14.03 20.67
N THR A 328 -24.96 14.93 20.29
CA THR A 328 -24.62 16.30 19.87
C THR A 328 -23.90 17.10 20.95
N GLU A 329 -24.19 16.84 22.23
CA GLU A 329 -23.53 17.52 23.34
C GLU A 329 -22.08 17.06 23.45
N LEU A 330 -21.84 15.75 23.45
CA LEU A 330 -20.48 15.21 23.45
C LEU A 330 -19.73 15.58 22.17
N GLU A 331 -20.38 15.60 21.01
CA GLU A 331 -19.75 16.01 19.77
C GLU A 331 -19.24 17.46 19.86
N SER A 332 -20.06 18.38 20.35
CA SER A 332 -19.66 19.78 20.58
C SER A 332 -18.48 19.92 21.54
N GLN A 333 -18.36 19.00 22.50
CA GLN A 333 -17.31 19.04 23.51
C GLN A 333 -16.01 18.36 23.08
N PHE A 334 -16.07 17.33 22.25
CA PHE A 334 -14.95 16.45 21.98
C PHE A 334 -14.51 16.40 20.51
N VAL A 335 -15.40 16.53 19.53
CA VAL A 335 -15.02 16.39 18.11
C VAL A 335 -14.00 17.46 17.71
N ASN A 336 -13.05 17.07 16.85
CA ASN A 336 -11.90 17.89 16.43
C ASN A 336 -10.91 18.25 17.56
N LYS A 337 -11.09 17.69 18.76
CA LYS A 337 -10.11 17.84 19.85
C LYS A 337 -9.17 16.66 19.92
N ARG A 338 -7.97 16.93 20.45
CA ARG A 338 -6.90 15.97 20.58
C ARG A 338 -7.05 15.13 21.83
N ILE A 339 -7.10 13.81 21.67
CA ILE A 339 -7.10 12.84 22.76
C ILE A 339 -5.75 12.10 22.82
N VAL A 340 -5.24 11.85 24.03
CA VAL A 340 -3.96 11.17 24.25
C VAL A 340 -4.11 10.06 25.29
N PRO A 341 -3.26 8.99 25.25
CA PRO A 341 -3.40 7.84 26.14
C PRO A 341 -3.42 8.21 27.63
N ALA A 342 -2.69 9.26 28.01
CA ALA A 342 -2.62 9.75 29.39
C ALA A 342 -3.98 10.17 29.96
N LYS A 343 -4.96 10.55 29.11
CA LYS A 343 -6.33 10.92 29.54
C LYS A 343 -7.10 9.75 30.17
N VAL A 344 -6.73 8.53 29.80
CA VAL A 344 -7.31 7.28 30.34
C VAL A 344 -6.28 6.50 31.19
N GLY A 345 -5.19 7.16 31.60
CA GLY A 345 -4.16 6.54 32.44
C GLY A 345 -3.24 5.57 31.71
N LEU A 346 -3.18 5.60 30.38
CA LEU A 346 -2.33 4.73 29.57
C LEU A 346 -1.04 5.45 29.13
N LYS A 347 0.02 4.67 28.90
CA LYS A 347 1.28 5.17 28.30
C LYS A 347 1.22 5.17 26.75
N LYS A 348 0.48 4.24 26.16
CA LYS A 348 0.25 4.09 24.71
C LYS A 348 -1.16 3.55 24.45
N TRP A 349 -1.72 3.86 23.28
CA TRP A 349 -2.97 3.23 22.86
C TRP A 349 -2.76 1.73 22.63
N PRO A 350 -3.72 0.88 23.00
CA PRO A 350 -3.60 -0.54 22.76
C PRO A 350 -3.92 -0.86 21.29
N THR A 351 -3.26 -1.85 20.71
CA THR A 351 -3.39 -2.20 19.27
C THR A 351 -4.81 -2.58 18.82
N HIS A 352 -5.66 -3.01 19.77
CA HIS A 352 -7.04 -3.38 19.51
C HIS A 352 -8.02 -2.19 19.63
N GLY A 353 -7.53 -0.97 19.94
CA GLY A 353 -8.30 0.28 19.91
C GLY A 353 -9.41 0.46 20.96
N TRP A 354 -9.75 -0.57 21.73
CA TRP A 354 -10.84 -0.55 22.70
C TRP A 354 -10.36 -0.16 24.11
N VAL A 355 -10.84 0.97 24.64
CA VAL A 355 -10.41 1.47 25.96
C VAL A 355 -11.61 1.87 26.84
N PRO A 356 -12.05 1.00 27.76
CA PRO A 356 -13.08 1.35 28.73
C PRO A 356 -12.50 2.23 29.85
N HIS A 357 -13.15 3.37 30.12
CA HIS A 357 -12.82 4.28 31.21
C HIS A 357 -13.98 4.30 32.22
N LEU A 358 -14.00 3.32 33.11
CA LEU A 358 -15.14 3.05 34.00
C LEU A 358 -15.03 3.71 35.39
N THR A 359 -13.82 4.08 35.82
CA THR A 359 -13.58 4.66 37.14
C THR A 359 -12.52 5.76 37.08
N GLN A 360 -12.57 6.69 38.04
CA GLN A 360 -11.56 7.75 38.18
C GLN A 360 -10.28 7.28 38.89
N ALA A 361 -10.27 6.05 39.43
CA ALA A 361 -9.12 5.50 40.12
C ALA A 361 -8.02 5.19 39.10
N ARG A 362 -6.90 5.91 39.19
CA ARG A 362 -5.70 5.63 38.38
C ARG A 362 -5.18 4.23 38.78
N PRO A 363 -5.03 3.27 37.84
CA PRO A 363 -4.31 2.04 38.12
C PRO A 363 -2.94 2.38 38.70
N GLY A 364 -2.53 1.66 39.74
CA GLY A 364 -1.41 1.96 40.63
C GLY A 364 -0.14 2.49 39.96
N ARG A 365 0.46 3.46 40.63
CA ARG A 365 1.76 4.07 40.33
C ARG A 365 2.89 3.05 40.35
#